data_AF-A0A965RYM4-F1
#
_entry.id   AF-A0A965RYM4-F1
#
_cell.length_a   1.000
_cell.length_b   1.000
_cell.length_c   1.000
_cell.angle_alpha   90.00
_cell.angle_beta   90.00
_cell.angle_gamma   90.00
#
_symmetry.space_group_name_H-M   'P 1'
#
loop_
_entity.id
_entity.type
_entity.pdbx_description
1 polymer ?
#
loop_
_entity_poly.entity_id
_entity_poly.type
_entity_poly.pdbx_seq_one_letter_code
_entity_poly.pdbx_strand_id
1 'polypeptide(L)'
;MQHSKTKKMKALYLSILSLVVYLQFNHLNAQTYNLSVVEGYGSGNFSAGDTVHIWSKAYDTTKTFKKWTGDIQFLENPNDWHSKLIMPSQNISVSAIIDNMPNYSITFEQIMGQNILKNVYYFFPTNLKGVIYLFHGTGGSANNFINSIENRSFINAAIADGFGIIATEAEEISLNSDLNGDGKLRWKVFPVDTLNGVDYLNIKILTNTFIQRGDFNYSTPIFSVGMSNGGSFSAGISSALNFRAGVSYCASSVQGIFTQRTNPFAFRMAKFDDNDEVGSEGNYEAWQNDSILAAREICHDYKLHDRQPIYPERFARISGLSVGNSQLIYNDLVTNNLLDNNFALHSDTIRNRIIANPSLFPNIIQLPISLLNDALSQISASNAEHKFYSDYNFETLNFFNVLCETTLGLESTDFESKIKLFPNPASSILYINTEYNIPLSFSIYNSLGQLLAESSLTNNFITISHLSKGVYFIRINNSDNETSLLKFVKE
;
A
#
# COMPACT_ATOMS: atom_id res chain seq x y z
N MET A 1 64.07 38.05 22.51
CA MET A 1 63.82 36.61 22.78
C MET A 1 62.45 36.29 23.37
N GLN A 2 61.83 37.18 24.15
CA GLN A 2 60.56 36.92 24.85
C GLN A 2 59.32 36.84 23.93
N HIS A 3 59.33 37.57 22.81
CA HIS A 3 58.25 37.60 21.81
C HIS A 3 58.12 36.32 20.96
N SER A 4 59.20 35.54 20.83
CA SER A 4 59.22 34.30 20.04
C SER A 4 58.64 33.11 20.82
N LYS A 5 58.83 33.09 22.15
CA LYS A 5 58.32 32.04 23.04
C LYS A 5 56.79 32.07 23.19
N THR A 6 56.18 33.26 23.26
CA THR A 6 54.73 33.43 23.36
C THR A 6 53.99 33.06 22.08
N LYS A 7 54.59 33.31 20.90
CA LYS A 7 54.02 32.91 19.60
C LYS A 7 54.03 31.38 19.42
N LYS A 8 55.10 30.71 19.84
CA LYS A 8 55.19 29.24 19.83
C LYS A 8 54.25 28.56 20.83
N MET A 9 54.06 29.12 22.03
CA MET A 9 53.08 28.60 22.99
C MET A 9 51.64 28.76 22.50
N LYS A 10 51.26 29.89 21.90
CA LYS A 10 49.91 30.06 21.33
C LYS A 10 49.65 29.10 20.16
N ALA A 11 50.63 28.85 19.31
CA ALA A 11 50.52 27.89 18.22
C ALA A 11 50.36 26.44 18.73
N LEU A 12 51.11 26.07 19.78
CA LEU A 12 50.98 24.76 20.44
C LEU A 12 49.63 24.60 21.15
N TYR A 13 49.13 25.66 21.80
CA TYR A 13 47.81 25.65 22.43
C TYR A 13 46.68 25.53 21.40
N LEU A 14 46.76 26.27 20.28
CA LEU A 14 45.79 26.15 19.20
C LEU A 14 45.84 24.77 18.53
N SER A 15 47.02 24.17 18.35
CA SER A 15 47.14 22.82 17.79
C SER A 15 46.61 21.74 18.72
N ILE A 16 46.79 21.90 20.04
CA ILE A 16 46.22 20.97 21.03
C ILE A 16 44.70 21.15 21.11
N LEU A 17 44.19 22.39 21.08
CA LEU A 17 42.74 22.65 21.09
C LEU A 17 42.07 22.11 19.82
N SER A 18 42.69 22.29 18.65
CA SER A 18 42.19 21.75 17.38
C SER A 18 42.31 20.23 17.31
N LEU A 19 43.34 19.61 17.90
CA LEU A 19 43.42 18.15 18.03
C LEU A 19 42.38 17.60 19.01
N VAL A 20 42.09 18.29 20.12
CA VAL A 20 41.04 17.89 21.08
C VAL A 20 39.64 18.06 20.49
N VAL A 21 39.39 19.14 19.74
CA VAL A 21 38.13 19.32 19.00
C VAL A 21 38.03 18.26 17.88
N TYR A 22 39.10 17.98 17.15
CA TYR A 22 39.11 16.94 16.10
C TYR A 22 38.96 15.51 16.67
N LEU A 23 39.45 15.25 17.89
CA LEU A 23 39.25 13.98 18.61
C LEU A 23 37.85 13.88 19.25
N GLN A 24 37.25 15.00 19.67
CA GLN A 24 35.87 15.04 20.17
C GLN A 24 34.83 14.94 19.04
N PHE A 25 35.14 15.39 17.82
CA PHE A 25 34.26 15.21 16.65
C PHE A 25 34.33 13.81 16.03
N ASN A 26 35.35 12.99 16.33
CA ASN A 26 35.52 11.65 15.73
C ASN A 26 35.03 10.48 16.60
N HIS A 27 34.36 10.72 17.74
CA HIS A 27 33.83 9.62 18.59
C HIS A 27 32.48 9.91 19.27
N LEU A 28 31.61 10.68 18.63
CA LEU A 28 30.18 10.52 18.89
C LEU A 28 29.67 9.39 18.00
N ASN A 29 29.93 8.13 18.40
CA ASN A 29 29.08 7.05 17.89
C ASN A 29 27.66 7.41 18.34
N ALA A 30 26.78 7.70 17.39
CA ALA A 30 25.37 7.89 17.69
C ALA A 30 24.91 6.71 18.54
N GLN A 31 24.31 7.00 19.70
CA GLN A 31 23.82 5.94 20.57
C GLN A 31 22.79 5.14 19.79
N THR A 32 23.07 3.84 19.61
CA THR A 32 22.15 2.91 18.96
C THR A 32 21.33 2.17 20.01
N TYR A 33 20.13 1.79 19.62
CA TYR A 33 19.16 1.08 20.43
C TYR A 33 18.77 -0.21 19.71
N ASN A 34 18.56 -1.27 20.49
CA ASN A 34 18.22 -2.58 19.96
C ASN A 34 16.72 -2.65 19.64
N LEU A 35 16.40 -3.12 18.44
CA LEU A 35 15.07 -3.58 18.05
C LEU A 35 15.08 -5.10 17.96
N SER A 36 14.25 -5.75 18.77
CA SER A 36 14.03 -7.19 18.74
C SER A 36 12.66 -7.48 18.11
N VAL A 37 12.67 -8.12 16.94
CA VAL A 37 11.49 -8.60 16.22
C VAL A 37 11.41 -10.11 16.39
N VAL A 38 10.49 -10.56 17.24
CA VAL A 38 10.23 -11.98 17.52
C VAL A 38 9.16 -12.51 16.58
N GLU A 39 9.31 -13.75 16.11
CA GLU A 39 8.43 -14.36 15.10
C GLU A 39 8.32 -13.51 13.81
N GLY A 40 9.37 -12.74 13.52
CA GLY A 40 9.46 -11.82 12.39
C GLY A 40 10.90 -11.48 12.05
N TYR A 41 11.07 -10.53 11.13
CA TYR A 41 12.37 -10.04 10.68
C TYR A 41 12.40 -8.50 10.61
N GLY A 42 13.60 -7.93 10.58
CA GLY A 42 13.86 -6.49 10.77
C GLY A 42 14.58 -6.13 12.08
N SER A 43 14.99 -7.14 12.88
CA SER A 43 15.77 -6.92 14.09
C SER A 43 17.13 -6.27 13.80
N GLY A 44 17.64 -5.46 14.74
CA GLY A 44 18.93 -4.79 14.56
C GLY A 44 19.26 -3.78 15.66
N ASN A 45 20.34 -3.03 15.47
CA ASN A 45 20.67 -1.87 16.28
C ASN A 45 20.58 -0.63 15.40
N PHE A 46 19.76 0.34 15.83
CA PHE A 46 19.40 1.52 15.05
C PHE A 46 19.60 2.79 15.86
N SER A 47 19.89 3.91 15.21
CA SER A 47 19.95 5.20 15.87
C SER A 47 18.54 5.71 16.16
N ALA A 48 18.37 6.49 17.23
CA ALA A 48 17.08 7.15 17.47
C ALA A 48 16.73 8.08 16.29
N GLY A 49 15.50 7.98 15.79
CA GLY A 49 15.02 8.70 14.61
C GLY A 49 15.08 7.91 13.30
N ASP A 50 15.77 6.76 13.26
CA ASP A 50 15.80 5.90 12.09
C ASP A 50 14.39 5.35 11.79
N THR A 51 13.98 5.38 10.52
CA THR A 51 12.80 4.64 10.06
C THR A 51 13.17 3.19 9.83
N VAL A 52 12.52 2.28 10.55
CA VAL A 52 12.79 0.84 10.48
C VAL A 52 11.53 0.10 10.04
N HIS A 53 11.68 -0.79 9.06
CA HIS A 53 10.63 -1.69 8.63
C HIS A 53 10.74 -3.03 9.36
N ILE A 54 9.59 -3.60 9.72
CA ILE A 54 9.49 -4.93 10.33
C ILE A 54 8.39 -5.74 9.64
N TRP A 55 8.58 -7.06 9.63
CA TRP A 55 7.63 -7.98 9.02
C TRP A 55 7.47 -9.24 9.86
N SER A 56 6.28 -9.83 9.85
CA SER A 56 6.06 -11.16 10.39
C SER A 56 6.86 -12.18 9.57
N LYS A 57 7.26 -13.28 10.19
CA LYS A 57 7.90 -14.39 9.46
C LYS A 57 6.97 -14.95 8.39
N ALA A 58 7.54 -15.56 7.36
CA ALA A 58 6.75 -16.30 6.38
C ALA A 58 6.02 -17.48 7.04
N TYR A 59 4.80 -17.74 6.58
CA TYR A 59 3.94 -18.84 7.02
C TYR A 59 3.21 -19.45 5.82
N ASP A 60 2.80 -20.71 5.96
CA ASP A 60 2.05 -21.43 4.94
C ASP A 60 0.59 -20.95 4.82
N THR A 61 -0.12 -21.45 3.81
CA THR A 61 -1.51 -21.02 3.52
C THR A 61 -2.54 -21.46 4.57
N THR A 62 -2.17 -22.30 5.53
CA THR A 62 -3.04 -22.70 6.66
C THR A 62 -2.99 -21.72 7.82
N LYS A 63 -2.26 -20.62 7.67
CA LYS A 63 -2.08 -19.58 8.69
C LYS A 63 -2.40 -18.20 8.17
N THR A 64 -2.58 -17.26 9.09
CA THR A 64 -2.70 -15.83 8.82
C THR A 64 -2.03 -15.01 9.91
N PHE A 65 -1.50 -13.85 9.54
CA PHE A 65 -1.08 -12.86 10.53
C PHE A 65 -2.29 -12.33 11.30
N LYS A 66 -2.15 -12.18 12.62
CA LYS A 66 -3.20 -11.65 13.50
C LYS A 66 -2.91 -10.21 13.92
N LYS A 67 -1.74 -9.99 14.56
CA LYS A 67 -1.28 -8.69 15.07
C LYS A 67 0.14 -8.77 15.62
N TRP A 68 0.75 -7.62 15.85
CA TRP A 68 1.93 -7.47 16.68
C TRP A 68 1.56 -7.36 18.17
N THR A 69 2.49 -7.72 19.05
CA THR A 69 2.41 -7.56 20.52
C THR A 69 3.75 -7.08 21.08
N GLY A 70 3.78 -6.64 22.34
CA GLY A 70 4.96 -6.01 22.95
C GLY A 70 4.87 -4.49 22.88
N ASP A 71 5.96 -3.84 22.48
CA ASP A 71 6.10 -2.39 22.37
C ASP A 71 5.41 -1.81 21.11
N ILE A 72 4.15 -2.16 20.90
CA ILE A 72 3.39 -1.85 19.67
C ILE A 72 3.01 -0.37 19.53
N GLN A 73 3.12 0.42 20.60
CA GLN A 73 2.85 1.87 20.57
C GLN A 73 3.78 2.65 19.64
N PHE A 74 4.90 2.05 19.22
CA PHE A 74 5.82 2.64 18.26
C PHE A 74 5.55 2.24 16.80
N LEU A 75 4.65 1.28 16.57
CA LEU A 75 4.35 0.76 15.24
C LEU A 75 3.29 1.62 14.54
N GLU A 76 3.51 1.90 13.25
CA GLU A 76 2.55 2.58 12.39
C GLU A 76 1.28 1.71 12.19
N ASN A 77 1.46 0.43 11.83
CA ASN A 77 0.37 -0.50 11.52
C ASN A 77 0.52 -1.80 12.33
N PRO A 78 0.19 -1.81 13.64
CA PRO A 78 0.38 -2.99 14.50
C PRO A 78 -0.51 -4.18 14.16
N ASN A 79 -1.50 -4.02 13.27
CA ASN A 79 -2.42 -5.08 12.86
C ASN A 79 -2.14 -5.61 11.44
N ASP A 80 -1.12 -5.09 10.77
CA ASP A 80 -0.65 -5.61 9.48
C ASP A 80 0.68 -6.32 9.61
N TRP A 81 0.86 -7.32 8.74
CA TRP A 81 2.01 -8.22 8.78
C TRP A 81 3.33 -7.49 8.51
N HIS A 82 3.25 -6.34 7.82
CA HIS A 82 4.33 -5.37 7.64
C HIS A 82 3.98 -4.09 8.41
N SER A 83 4.95 -3.55 9.15
CA SER A 83 4.82 -2.24 9.79
C SER A 83 6.14 -1.48 9.74
N LYS A 84 6.05 -0.16 9.93
CA LYS A 84 7.20 0.72 10.16
C LYS A 84 7.19 1.23 11.61
N LEU A 85 8.35 1.68 12.08
CA LEU A 85 8.50 2.49 13.28
C LEU A 85 9.59 3.54 13.09
N ILE A 86 9.50 4.62 13.86
CA ILE A 86 10.63 5.53 14.09
C ILE A 86 11.32 5.08 15.37
N MET A 87 12.59 4.67 15.28
CA MET A 87 13.31 4.12 16.42
C MET A 87 13.39 5.17 17.56
N PRO A 88 12.89 4.88 18.77
CA PRO A 88 12.98 5.79 19.89
C PRO A 88 14.36 5.70 20.55
N SER A 89 14.60 6.59 21.51
CA SER A 89 15.80 6.56 22.34
C SER A 89 15.76 5.46 23.43
N GLN A 90 15.27 4.27 23.08
CA GLN A 90 15.22 3.10 23.95
C GLN A 90 15.14 1.81 23.14
N ASN A 91 15.51 0.70 23.75
CA ASN A 91 15.32 -0.62 23.14
C ASN A 91 13.82 -0.94 23.01
N ILE A 92 13.45 -1.65 21.94
CA ILE A 92 12.08 -2.09 21.64
C ILE A 92 12.08 -3.60 21.47
N SER A 93 11.03 -4.27 21.96
CA SER A 93 10.71 -5.65 21.58
C SER A 93 9.27 -5.78 21.11
N VAL A 94 9.09 -6.32 19.90
CA VAL A 94 7.79 -6.65 19.32
C VAL A 94 7.77 -8.09 18.84
N SER A 95 6.60 -8.74 18.93
CA SER A 95 6.42 -10.13 18.53
C SER A 95 5.19 -10.30 17.64
N ALA A 96 5.36 -10.96 16.50
CA ALA A 96 4.25 -11.28 15.60
C ALA A 96 3.42 -12.44 16.15
N ILE A 97 2.10 -12.28 16.12
CA ILE A 97 1.15 -13.36 16.42
C ILE A 97 0.58 -13.88 15.09
N ILE A 98 0.79 -15.17 14.85
CA ILE A 98 0.29 -15.87 13.67
C ILE A 98 -0.75 -16.89 14.14
N ASP A 99 -1.96 -16.78 13.60
CA ASP A 99 -3.07 -17.66 13.91
C ASP A 99 -3.20 -18.77 12.86
N ASN A 100 -3.75 -19.91 13.28
CA ASN A 100 -4.17 -20.95 12.36
C ASN A 100 -5.50 -20.55 11.71
N MET A 101 -5.62 -20.77 10.41
CA MET A 101 -6.87 -20.64 9.68
C MET A 101 -7.86 -21.73 10.14
N PRO A 102 -9.17 -21.45 10.13
CA PRO A 102 -10.16 -22.53 10.18
C PRO A 102 -9.92 -23.51 9.03
N ASN A 103 -10.31 -24.78 9.19
CA ASN A 103 -10.25 -25.71 8.07
C ASN A 103 -11.25 -25.25 6.99
N TYR A 104 -10.73 -24.83 5.84
CA TYR A 104 -11.55 -24.31 4.75
C TYR A 104 -10.95 -24.72 3.40
N SER A 105 -11.81 -24.82 2.40
CA SER A 105 -11.43 -25.03 1.01
C SER A 105 -12.24 -24.10 0.14
N ILE A 106 -11.59 -23.46 -0.83
CA ILE A 106 -12.30 -22.67 -1.83
C ILE A 106 -12.96 -23.62 -2.80
N THR A 107 -14.28 -23.52 -2.89
CA THR A 107 -15.07 -24.27 -3.86
C THR A 107 -14.90 -23.63 -5.23
N PHE A 108 -14.67 -24.46 -6.25
CA PHE A 108 -14.75 -24.06 -7.65
C PHE A 108 -15.98 -24.70 -8.27
N GLU A 109 -16.79 -23.91 -8.97
CA GLU A 109 -17.84 -24.41 -9.84
C GLU A 109 -18.05 -23.47 -11.04
N GLN A 110 -18.74 -23.96 -12.07
CA GLN A 110 -19.21 -23.13 -13.17
C GLN A 110 -20.67 -22.76 -12.95
N ILE A 111 -20.97 -21.47 -12.86
CA ILE A 111 -22.32 -20.95 -12.63
C ILE A 111 -22.76 -20.16 -13.87
N MET A 112 -24.00 -20.34 -14.31
CA MET A 112 -24.55 -19.59 -15.44
C MET A 112 -24.63 -18.10 -15.10
N GLY A 113 -23.95 -17.27 -15.89
CA GLY A 113 -24.12 -15.82 -15.93
C GLY A 113 -25.29 -15.42 -16.82
N GLN A 114 -25.22 -14.25 -17.45
CA GLN A 114 -26.28 -13.79 -18.36
C GLN A 114 -26.41 -14.69 -19.58
N ASN A 115 -25.29 -14.96 -20.25
CA ASN A 115 -25.29 -15.69 -21.53
C ASN A 115 -24.38 -16.93 -21.51
N ILE A 116 -23.41 -16.99 -20.58
CA ILE A 116 -22.37 -18.03 -20.55
C ILE A 116 -22.12 -18.53 -19.12
N LEU A 117 -21.53 -19.71 -19.02
CA LEU A 117 -20.98 -20.21 -17.77
C LEU A 117 -19.78 -19.36 -17.34
N LYS A 118 -19.76 -18.98 -16.06
CA LYS A 118 -18.68 -18.24 -15.42
C LYS A 118 -17.92 -19.19 -14.49
N ASN A 119 -16.60 -19.13 -14.52
CA ASN A 119 -15.79 -19.76 -13.49
C ASN A 119 -15.98 -18.99 -12.19
N VAL A 120 -16.42 -19.68 -11.13
CA VAL A 120 -16.69 -19.06 -9.83
C VAL A 120 -15.94 -19.81 -8.75
N TYR A 121 -15.20 -19.05 -7.95
CA TYR A 121 -14.47 -19.53 -6.79
C TYR A 121 -15.04 -18.88 -5.54
N TYR A 122 -15.45 -19.64 -4.54
CA TYR A 122 -16.09 -19.08 -3.36
C TYR A 122 -15.84 -19.88 -2.10
N PHE A 123 -16.05 -19.22 -0.97
CA PHE A 123 -16.12 -19.83 0.34
C PHE A 123 -17.00 -18.96 1.25
N PHE A 124 -17.87 -19.60 2.03
CA PHE A 124 -18.70 -18.92 3.03
C PHE A 124 -18.44 -19.53 4.42
N PRO A 125 -17.90 -18.77 5.39
CA PRO A 125 -17.76 -19.25 6.76
C PRO A 125 -19.12 -19.41 7.44
N THR A 126 -19.19 -20.28 8.46
CA THR A 126 -20.43 -20.52 9.23
C THR A 126 -21.00 -19.25 9.86
N ASN A 127 -20.13 -18.38 10.39
CA ASN A 127 -20.51 -17.08 10.93
C ASN A 127 -20.18 -16.00 9.89
N LEU A 128 -21.07 -15.85 8.91
CA LEU A 128 -20.87 -14.94 7.79
C LEU A 128 -21.17 -13.49 8.19
N LYS A 129 -20.13 -12.64 8.27
CA LYS A 129 -20.27 -11.19 8.48
C LYS A 129 -20.78 -10.46 7.23
N GLY A 130 -20.37 -10.94 6.07
CA GLY A 130 -20.63 -10.34 4.77
C GLY A 130 -19.87 -11.08 3.67
N VAL A 131 -20.11 -10.72 2.41
CA VAL A 131 -19.48 -11.36 1.25
C VAL A 131 -18.64 -10.34 0.49
N ILE A 132 -17.39 -10.67 0.20
CA ILE A 132 -16.48 -9.84 -0.59
C ILE A 132 -16.37 -10.42 -2.01
N TYR A 133 -16.80 -9.65 -3.01
CA TYR A 133 -16.49 -9.93 -4.40
C TYR A 133 -15.06 -9.53 -4.75
N LEU A 134 -14.34 -10.40 -5.45
CA LEU A 134 -12.94 -10.23 -5.84
C LEU A 134 -12.80 -10.12 -7.36
N PHE A 135 -12.23 -9.01 -7.84
CA PHE A 135 -12.15 -8.70 -9.26
C PHE A 135 -10.71 -8.57 -9.77
N HIS A 136 -10.34 -9.40 -10.74
CA HIS A 136 -9.00 -9.43 -11.33
C HIS A 136 -8.73 -8.22 -12.25
N GLY A 137 -7.46 -7.87 -12.42
CA GLY A 137 -7.02 -6.86 -13.40
C GLY A 137 -7.06 -7.35 -14.85
N THR A 138 -6.68 -6.48 -15.79
CA THR A 138 -6.60 -6.80 -17.23
C THR A 138 -5.73 -8.03 -17.48
N GLY A 139 -6.21 -8.96 -18.31
CA GLY A 139 -5.50 -10.21 -18.62
C GLY A 139 -5.38 -11.19 -17.46
N GLY A 140 -5.96 -10.87 -16.30
CA GLY A 140 -6.05 -11.76 -15.15
C GLY A 140 -7.17 -12.79 -15.28
N SER A 141 -7.38 -13.56 -14.21
CA SER A 141 -8.47 -14.52 -14.09
C SER A 141 -8.87 -14.67 -12.63
N ALA A 142 -10.05 -15.24 -12.36
CA ALA A 142 -10.47 -15.53 -11.00
C ALA A 142 -9.50 -16.52 -10.33
N ASN A 143 -9.05 -17.54 -11.08
CA ASN A 143 -8.08 -18.50 -10.58
C ASN A 143 -6.75 -17.84 -10.16
N ASN A 144 -6.24 -16.92 -10.99
CA ASN A 144 -4.99 -16.22 -10.68
C ASN A 144 -5.16 -15.30 -9.48
N PHE A 145 -6.29 -14.61 -9.37
CA PHE A 145 -6.58 -13.75 -8.21
C PHE A 145 -6.67 -14.58 -6.93
N ILE A 146 -7.30 -15.75 -6.97
CA ILE A 146 -7.42 -16.62 -5.80
C ILE A 146 -6.06 -17.16 -5.35
N ASN A 147 -5.15 -17.48 -6.27
CA ASN A 147 -3.93 -18.22 -5.93
C ASN A 147 -2.64 -17.39 -5.85
N SER A 148 -2.64 -16.15 -6.33
CA SER A 148 -1.48 -15.26 -6.18
C SER A 148 -1.19 -14.98 -4.71
N ILE A 149 0.10 -14.92 -4.33
CA ILE A 149 0.55 -14.89 -2.92
C ILE A 149 -0.08 -13.75 -2.12
N GLU A 150 -0.03 -12.52 -2.64
CA GLU A 150 -0.56 -11.33 -1.95
C GLU A 150 -2.09 -11.40 -1.81
N ASN A 151 -2.78 -11.80 -2.89
CA ASN A 151 -4.22 -11.96 -2.88
C ASN A 151 -4.68 -13.10 -1.95
N ARG A 152 -3.95 -14.22 -1.94
CA ARG A 152 -4.19 -15.34 -1.02
C ARG A 152 -4.04 -14.90 0.43
N SER A 153 -3.04 -14.07 0.73
CA SER A 153 -2.88 -13.48 2.07
C SER A 153 -4.09 -12.62 2.46
N PHE A 154 -4.58 -11.76 1.56
CA PHE A 154 -5.81 -10.99 1.79
C PHE A 154 -7.04 -11.90 2.01
N ILE A 155 -7.21 -12.92 1.18
CA ILE A 155 -8.32 -13.88 1.28
C ILE A 155 -8.28 -14.63 2.61
N ASN A 156 -7.08 -15.05 3.06
CA ASN A 156 -6.91 -15.67 4.37
C ASN A 156 -7.33 -14.72 5.50
N ALA A 157 -6.87 -13.47 5.46
CA ALA A 157 -7.26 -12.46 6.44
C ALA A 157 -8.78 -12.24 6.46
N ALA A 158 -9.41 -12.13 5.29
CA ALA A 158 -10.86 -11.95 5.15
C ALA A 158 -11.65 -13.13 5.75
N ILE A 159 -11.26 -14.37 5.41
CA ILE A 159 -11.91 -15.58 5.92
C ILE A 159 -11.71 -15.72 7.43
N ALA A 160 -10.51 -15.43 7.94
CA ALA A 160 -10.24 -15.44 9.38
C ALA A 160 -11.07 -14.40 10.14
N ASP A 161 -11.36 -13.27 9.50
CA ASP A 161 -12.24 -12.24 10.04
C ASP A 161 -13.74 -12.54 9.84
N GLY A 162 -14.11 -13.67 9.21
CA GLY A 162 -15.50 -14.11 9.07
C GLY A 162 -16.23 -13.57 7.83
N PHE A 163 -15.50 -13.01 6.87
CA PHE A 163 -16.06 -12.69 5.55
C PHE A 163 -16.08 -13.93 4.66
N GLY A 164 -17.16 -14.06 3.89
CA GLY A 164 -17.21 -14.93 2.71
C GLY A 164 -16.56 -14.24 1.52
N ILE A 165 -16.11 -15.03 0.54
CA ILE A 165 -15.48 -14.53 -0.68
C ILE A 165 -16.15 -15.13 -1.91
N ILE A 166 -16.23 -14.35 -2.97
CA ILE A 166 -16.61 -14.80 -4.32
C ILE A 166 -15.63 -14.16 -5.32
N ALA A 167 -14.99 -14.96 -6.16
CA ALA A 167 -14.21 -14.48 -7.30
C ALA A 167 -14.80 -15.05 -8.60
N THR A 168 -14.88 -14.21 -9.62
CA THR A 168 -15.30 -14.60 -10.97
C THR A 168 -14.58 -13.73 -12.00
N GLU A 169 -14.95 -13.87 -13.26
CA GLU A 169 -14.19 -13.37 -14.40
C GLU A 169 -15.00 -12.37 -15.23
N ALA A 170 -14.29 -11.39 -15.79
CA ALA A 170 -14.83 -10.53 -16.82
C ALA A 170 -15.38 -11.37 -17.99
N GLU A 171 -16.40 -10.87 -18.68
CA GLU A 171 -16.98 -11.54 -19.85
C GLU A 171 -15.94 -11.87 -20.91
N GLU A 172 -15.05 -10.93 -21.21
CA GLU A 172 -13.97 -11.10 -22.21
C GLU A 172 -13.00 -12.23 -21.84
N ILE A 173 -12.73 -12.42 -20.55
CA ILE A 173 -11.87 -13.51 -20.05
C ILE A 173 -12.58 -14.86 -20.18
N SER A 174 -13.85 -14.95 -19.80
CA SER A 174 -14.60 -16.21 -19.93
C SER A 174 -14.79 -16.63 -21.39
N LEU A 175 -14.91 -15.67 -22.31
CA LEU A 175 -15.01 -15.94 -23.76
C LEU A 175 -13.65 -16.11 -24.44
N ASN A 176 -12.57 -15.69 -23.77
CA ASN A 176 -11.25 -15.50 -24.38
C ASN A 176 -11.34 -14.68 -25.69
N SER A 177 -12.10 -13.58 -25.64
CA SER A 177 -12.37 -12.70 -26.79
C SER A 177 -12.47 -11.25 -26.35
N ASP A 178 -11.75 -10.37 -27.04
CA ASP A 178 -11.87 -8.92 -26.87
C ASP A 178 -13.17 -8.47 -27.55
N LEU A 179 -14.16 -8.08 -26.74
CA LEU A 179 -15.50 -7.76 -27.24
C LEU A 179 -15.60 -6.31 -27.70
N ASN A 180 -14.67 -5.46 -27.27
CA ASN A 180 -14.74 -4.02 -27.48
C ASN A 180 -13.66 -3.51 -28.47
N GLY A 181 -12.67 -4.34 -28.81
CA GLY A 181 -11.63 -4.07 -29.79
C GLY A 181 -10.45 -3.24 -29.28
N ASP A 182 -10.26 -3.12 -27.96
CA ASP A 182 -9.16 -2.37 -27.35
C ASP A 182 -7.84 -3.15 -27.21
N GLY A 183 -7.82 -4.41 -27.65
CA GLY A 183 -6.67 -5.31 -27.58
C GLY A 183 -6.42 -5.89 -26.18
N LYS A 184 -7.34 -5.70 -25.23
CA LYS A 184 -7.25 -6.17 -23.85
C LYS A 184 -8.42 -7.10 -23.53
N LEU A 185 -8.23 -7.98 -22.54
CA LEU A 185 -9.31 -8.80 -21.98
C LEU A 185 -9.55 -8.34 -20.55
N ARG A 186 -10.68 -7.67 -20.29
CA ARG A 186 -10.91 -6.96 -19.03
C ARG A 186 -12.39 -6.71 -18.74
N TRP A 187 -12.68 -6.19 -17.55
CA TRP A 187 -14.03 -5.81 -17.15
C TRP A 187 -14.47 -4.54 -17.89
N LYS A 188 -15.74 -4.50 -18.29
CA LYS A 188 -16.37 -3.27 -18.78
C LYS A 188 -16.75 -2.37 -17.60
N VAL A 189 -15.89 -1.40 -17.30
CA VAL A 189 -16.05 -0.48 -16.16
C VAL A 189 -17.12 0.59 -16.42
N PHE A 190 -17.09 1.22 -17.60
CA PHE A 190 -17.91 2.38 -17.93
C PHE A 190 -18.53 2.26 -19.34
N PRO A 191 -19.74 2.79 -19.62
CA PRO A 191 -20.67 3.38 -18.64
C PRO A 191 -21.15 2.36 -17.61
N VAL A 192 -21.45 2.83 -16.41
CA VAL A 192 -22.09 2.01 -15.37
C VAL A 192 -23.51 1.68 -15.85
N ASP A 193 -23.78 0.41 -16.16
CA ASP A 193 -25.06 -0.02 -16.71
C ASP A 193 -25.50 -1.36 -16.10
N THR A 194 -26.46 -1.30 -15.19
CA THR A 194 -27.04 -2.48 -14.52
C THR A 194 -28.13 -3.19 -15.33
N LEU A 195 -28.52 -2.63 -16.48
CA LEU A 195 -29.62 -3.15 -17.32
C LEU A 195 -29.09 -3.91 -18.54
N ASN A 196 -28.00 -3.43 -19.16
CA ASN A 196 -27.42 -4.04 -20.35
C ASN A 196 -25.91 -4.32 -20.23
N GLY A 197 -25.25 -3.85 -19.17
CA GLY A 197 -23.83 -4.14 -18.93
C GLY A 197 -23.65 -5.60 -18.53
N VAL A 198 -23.12 -6.42 -19.43
CA VAL A 198 -22.99 -7.88 -19.24
C VAL A 198 -22.24 -8.25 -17.96
N ASP A 199 -21.14 -7.57 -17.64
CA ASP A 199 -20.39 -7.82 -16.40
C ASP A 199 -21.23 -7.48 -15.15
N TYR A 200 -21.96 -6.36 -15.15
CA TYR A 200 -22.85 -5.97 -14.05
C TYR A 200 -24.00 -6.98 -13.87
N LEU A 201 -24.59 -7.42 -14.97
CA LEU A 201 -25.65 -8.43 -14.97
C LEU A 201 -25.14 -9.79 -14.49
N ASN A 202 -23.95 -10.20 -14.92
CA ASN A 202 -23.30 -11.41 -14.44
C ASN A 202 -23.16 -11.40 -12.92
N ILE A 203 -22.64 -10.33 -12.32
CA ILE A 203 -22.50 -10.24 -10.85
C ILE A 203 -23.86 -10.29 -10.16
N LYS A 204 -24.88 -9.62 -10.69
CA LYS A 204 -26.26 -9.66 -10.16
C LYS A 204 -26.85 -11.08 -10.23
N ILE A 205 -26.67 -11.79 -11.34
CA ILE A 205 -27.17 -13.16 -11.54
C ILE A 205 -26.46 -14.14 -10.59
N LEU A 206 -25.14 -14.05 -10.49
CA LEU A 206 -24.36 -14.89 -9.58
C LEU A 206 -24.77 -14.65 -8.12
N THR A 207 -24.90 -13.38 -7.71
CA THR A 207 -25.38 -13.03 -6.36
C THR A 207 -26.75 -13.64 -6.08
N ASN A 208 -27.70 -13.49 -6.99
CA ASN A 208 -29.03 -14.08 -6.85
C ASN A 208 -29.00 -15.61 -6.80
N THR A 209 -28.08 -16.25 -7.53
CA THR A 209 -27.93 -17.71 -7.53
C THR A 209 -27.55 -18.21 -6.14
N PHE A 210 -26.55 -17.59 -5.50
CA PHE A 210 -26.15 -17.94 -4.13
C PHE A 210 -27.28 -17.66 -3.11
N ILE A 211 -28.01 -16.56 -3.28
CA ILE A 211 -29.16 -16.27 -2.41
C ILE A 211 -30.27 -17.31 -2.55
N GLN A 212 -30.59 -17.73 -3.77
CA GLN A 212 -31.63 -18.73 -4.03
C GLN A 212 -31.26 -20.13 -3.52
N ARG A 213 -29.96 -20.45 -3.51
CA ARG A 213 -29.42 -21.69 -2.92
C ARG A 213 -29.42 -21.66 -1.39
N GLY A 214 -29.60 -20.49 -0.77
CA GLY A 214 -29.56 -20.30 0.67
C GLY A 214 -28.15 -20.17 1.25
N ASP A 215 -27.14 -19.92 0.41
CA ASP A 215 -25.75 -19.73 0.84
C ASP A 215 -25.59 -18.46 1.69
N PHE A 216 -26.35 -17.41 1.34
CA PHE A 216 -26.57 -16.20 2.13
C PHE A 216 -27.90 -15.56 1.71
N ASN A 217 -28.27 -14.39 2.25
CA ASN A 217 -29.56 -13.77 1.96
C ASN A 217 -29.44 -12.28 1.59
N TYR A 218 -30.55 -11.66 1.17
CA TYR A 218 -30.58 -10.26 0.74
C TYR A 218 -30.17 -9.23 1.80
N SER A 219 -30.17 -9.60 3.09
CA SER A 219 -29.68 -8.73 4.18
C SER A 219 -28.19 -8.88 4.44
N THR A 220 -27.53 -9.90 3.89
CA THR A 220 -26.09 -10.09 4.01
C THR A 220 -25.36 -8.94 3.29
N PRO A 221 -24.49 -8.18 3.97
CA PRO A 221 -23.80 -7.07 3.35
C PRO A 221 -22.80 -7.60 2.32
N ILE A 222 -22.78 -6.97 1.14
CA ILE A 222 -21.86 -7.30 0.06
C ILE A 222 -20.82 -6.19 -0.04
N PHE A 223 -19.58 -6.56 -0.26
CA PHE A 223 -18.43 -5.69 -0.45
C PHE A 223 -17.71 -6.06 -1.75
N SER A 224 -16.82 -5.20 -2.22
CA SER A 224 -15.95 -5.54 -3.35
C SER A 224 -14.51 -5.10 -3.15
N VAL A 225 -13.58 -5.91 -3.65
CA VAL A 225 -12.17 -5.59 -3.78
C VAL A 225 -11.74 -5.96 -5.20
N GLY A 226 -10.99 -5.09 -5.84
CA GLY A 226 -10.39 -5.41 -7.14
C GLY A 226 -9.07 -4.70 -7.34
N MET A 227 -8.31 -5.17 -8.32
CA MET A 227 -7.01 -4.59 -8.68
C MET A 227 -7.00 -4.10 -10.13
N SER A 228 -6.33 -2.98 -10.39
CA SER A 228 -6.19 -2.40 -11.75
C SER A 228 -7.58 -2.19 -12.37
N ASN A 229 -7.81 -2.64 -13.61
CA ASN A 229 -9.14 -2.62 -14.22
C ASN A 229 -10.24 -3.27 -13.34
N GLY A 230 -9.94 -4.34 -12.60
CA GLY A 230 -10.87 -4.93 -11.62
C GLY A 230 -11.11 -4.03 -10.40
N GLY A 231 -10.14 -3.19 -10.02
CA GLY A 231 -10.30 -2.15 -9.01
C GLY A 231 -11.22 -1.02 -9.52
N SER A 232 -11.06 -0.63 -10.78
CA SER A 232 -12.01 0.29 -11.43
C SER A 232 -13.41 -0.30 -11.52
N PHE A 233 -13.54 -1.60 -11.84
CA PHE A 233 -14.81 -2.31 -11.84
C PHE A 233 -15.41 -2.41 -10.44
N SER A 234 -14.61 -2.65 -9.39
CA SER A 234 -15.02 -2.60 -7.98
C SER A 234 -15.68 -1.27 -7.63
N ALA A 235 -15.15 -0.13 -8.11
CA ALA A 235 -15.78 1.18 -7.93
C ALA A 235 -17.17 1.25 -8.61
N GLY A 236 -17.25 0.84 -9.87
CA GLY A 236 -18.49 0.86 -10.64
C GLY A 236 -19.56 -0.06 -10.06
N ILE A 237 -19.25 -1.35 -9.87
CA ILE A 237 -20.20 -2.37 -9.43
C ILE A 237 -20.73 -2.12 -8.02
N SER A 238 -19.87 -1.69 -7.10
CA SER A 238 -20.30 -1.40 -5.73
C SER A 238 -21.23 -0.19 -5.67
N SER A 239 -21.00 0.83 -6.51
CA SER A 239 -21.91 1.96 -6.64
C SER A 239 -23.23 1.55 -7.31
N ALA A 240 -23.16 0.73 -8.36
CA ALA A 240 -24.30 0.37 -9.21
C ALA A 240 -25.29 -0.58 -8.53
N LEU A 241 -24.77 -1.57 -7.80
CA LEU A 241 -25.57 -2.58 -7.10
C LEU A 241 -25.73 -2.30 -5.60
N ASN A 242 -25.38 -1.08 -5.17
CA ASN A 242 -25.49 -0.63 -3.79
C ASN A 242 -24.85 -1.60 -2.77
N PHE A 243 -23.62 -2.05 -3.07
CA PHE A 243 -22.82 -2.81 -2.12
C PHE A 243 -22.54 -1.94 -0.88
N ARG A 244 -22.31 -2.56 0.28
CA ARG A 244 -22.08 -1.85 1.54
C ARG A 244 -20.83 -0.98 1.47
N ALA A 245 -19.76 -1.45 0.81
CA ALA A 245 -18.60 -0.63 0.43
C ALA A 245 -17.81 -1.31 -0.70
N GLY A 246 -16.86 -0.57 -1.30
CA GLY A 246 -15.89 -1.14 -2.23
C GLY A 246 -14.48 -0.63 -1.97
N VAL A 247 -13.48 -1.36 -2.45
CA VAL A 247 -12.07 -0.96 -2.44
C VAL A 247 -11.47 -1.18 -3.82
N SER A 248 -10.63 -0.24 -4.28
CA SER A 248 -9.75 -0.43 -5.43
C SER A 248 -8.28 -0.51 -5.00
N TYR A 249 -7.55 -1.43 -5.60
CA TYR A 249 -6.09 -1.48 -5.57
C TYR A 249 -5.53 -1.03 -6.91
N CYS A 250 -4.53 -0.14 -6.88
CA CYS A 250 -3.82 0.35 -8.06
C CYS A 250 -4.77 0.82 -9.18
N ALA A 251 -5.80 1.59 -8.84
CA ALA A 251 -6.78 2.08 -9.81
C ALA A 251 -7.53 3.34 -9.31
N SER A 252 -7.46 4.42 -10.10
CA SER A 252 -8.21 5.65 -9.89
C SER A 252 -9.70 5.52 -10.21
N SER A 253 -10.01 4.69 -11.20
CA SER A 253 -11.34 4.59 -11.83
C SER A 253 -11.84 5.93 -12.39
N VAL A 254 -13.09 5.94 -12.86
CA VAL A 254 -13.68 7.09 -13.56
C VAL A 254 -14.32 8.05 -12.57
N GLN A 255 -13.94 9.33 -12.62
CA GLN A 255 -14.46 10.39 -11.75
C GLN A 255 -15.99 10.45 -11.67
N GLY A 256 -16.68 10.24 -12.79
CA GLY A 256 -18.14 10.24 -12.87
C GLY A 256 -18.84 9.21 -11.96
N ILE A 257 -18.15 8.15 -11.56
CA ILE A 257 -18.66 7.20 -10.57
C ILE A 257 -18.72 7.87 -9.19
N PHE A 258 -17.65 8.56 -8.78
CA PHE A 258 -17.52 9.16 -7.45
C PHE A 258 -18.34 10.42 -7.25
N THR A 259 -18.72 11.13 -8.32
CA THR A 259 -19.65 12.27 -8.24
C THR A 259 -21.09 11.83 -7.98
N GLN A 260 -21.45 10.59 -8.31
CA GLN A 260 -22.82 10.06 -8.16
C GLN A 260 -22.94 9.01 -7.04
N ARG A 261 -21.83 8.38 -6.64
CA ARG A 261 -21.76 7.35 -5.60
C ARG A 261 -22.38 7.81 -4.29
N THR A 262 -23.00 6.92 -3.53
CA THR A 262 -23.56 7.23 -2.19
C THR A 262 -23.04 6.32 -1.08
N ASN A 263 -22.39 5.22 -1.43
CA ASN A 263 -21.84 4.25 -0.48
C ASN A 263 -20.33 4.44 -0.26
N PRO A 264 -19.78 3.97 0.87
CA PRO A 264 -18.36 4.10 1.17
C PRO A 264 -17.41 3.48 0.12
N PHE A 265 -16.24 4.10 -0.07
CA PHE A 265 -15.18 3.54 -0.92
C PHE A 265 -13.78 3.83 -0.42
N ALA A 266 -12.85 2.92 -0.63
CA ALA A 266 -11.46 3.12 -0.28
C ALA A 266 -10.50 2.87 -1.44
N PHE A 267 -9.39 3.61 -1.46
CA PHE A 267 -8.31 3.47 -2.42
C PHE A 267 -7.05 2.90 -1.76
N ARG A 268 -6.41 1.96 -2.45
CA ARG A 268 -5.14 1.32 -2.09
C ARG A 268 -4.18 1.50 -3.27
N MET A 269 -3.57 2.66 -3.35
CA MET A 269 -2.73 3.07 -4.46
C MET A 269 -1.27 2.66 -4.24
N ALA A 270 -0.49 2.56 -5.31
CA ALA A 270 0.92 2.19 -5.25
C ALA A 270 1.77 3.39 -5.71
N LYS A 271 2.65 3.91 -4.86
CA LYS A 271 3.36 5.17 -5.11
C LYS A 271 4.22 5.14 -6.36
N PHE A 272 4.80 3.97 -6.66
CA PHE A 272 5.68 3.74 -7.81
C PHE A 272 5.01 2.83 -8.84
N ASP A 273 3.68 2.92 -8.94
CA ASP A 273 2.92 2.24 -9.98
C ASP A 273 3.56 2.53 -11.35
N ASP A 274 3.85 1.47 -12.09
CA ASP A 274 4.58 1.46 -13.35
C ASP A 274 3.64 1.25 -14.55
N ASN A 275 2.33 1.24 -14.32
CA ASN A 275 1.36 1.09 -15.38
C ASN A 275 1.04 2.42 -16.05
N ASP A 276 1.12 2.45 -17.38
CA ASP A 276 0.88 3.65 -18.18
C ASP A 276 -0.56 4.21 -18.02
N GLU A 277 -1.55 3.38 -17.66
CA GLU A 277 -2.94 3.82 -17.41
C GLU A 277 -3.18 4.24 -15.95
N VAL A 278 -2.21 4.04 -15.06
CA VAL A 278 -2.31 4.42 -13.64
C VAL A 278 -1.11 5.28 -13.29
N GLY A 279 0.02 4.72 -12.85
CA GLY A 279 1.23 5.50 -12.60
C GLY A 279 1.02 6.69 -11.65
N SER A 280 1.84 7.73 -11.78
CA SER A 280 1.72 8.94 -10.95
C SER A 280 0.43 9.71 -11.20
N GLU A 281 -0.07 9.71 -12.44
CA GLU A 281 -1.29 10.44 -12.81
C GLU A 281 -2.53 9.77 -12.21
N GLY A 282 -2.68 8.46 -12.37
CA GLY A 282 -3.72 7.67 -11.72
C GLY A 282 -3.65 7.71 -10.19
N ASN A 283 -2.47 7.79 -9.59
CA ASN A 283 -2.35 8.05 -8.15
C ASN A 283 -2.98 9.40 -7.75
N TYR A 284 -2.74 10.44 -8.55
CA TYR A 284 -3.32 11.76 -8.36
C TYR A 284 -4.83 11.78 -8.62
N GLU A 285 -5.30 11.16 -9.71
CA GLU A 285 -6.73 11.00 -10.00
C GLU A 285 -7.47 10.26 -8.89
N ALA A 286 -6.89 9.18 -8.35
CA ALA A 286 -7.47 8.45 -7.22
C ALA A 286 -7.62 9.34 -5.99
N TRP A 287 -6.63 10.19 -5.72
CA TRP A 287 -6.68 11.16 -4.63
C TRP A 287 -7.72 12.26 -4.87
N GLN A 288 -7.89 12.71 -6.12
CA GLN A 288 -8.98 13.62 -6.49
C GLN A 288 -10.36 12.97 -6.31
N ASN A 289 -10.49 11.69 -6.67
CA ASN A 289 -11.73 10.94 -6.48
C ASN A 289 -12.05 10.72 -4.99
N ASP A 290 -11.04 10.41 -4.17
CA ASP A 290 -11.16 10.39 -2.70
C ASP A 290 -11.61 11.74 -2.14
N SER A 291 -11.04 12.83 -2.66
CA SER A 291 -11.38 14.20 -2.29
C SER A 291 -12.85 14.55 -2.62
N ILE A 292 -13.40 14.03 -3.72
CA ILE A 292 -14.82 14.16 -4.06
C ILE A 292 -15.70 13.44 -3.03
N LEU A 293 -15.29 12.26 -2.55
CA LEU A 293 -16.04 11.55 -1.51
C LEU A 293 -16.01 12.31 -0.18
N ALA A 294 -14.84 12.83 0.20
CA ALA A 294 -14.66 13.65 1.40
C ALA A 294 -15.58 14.88 1.39
N ALA A 295 -15.57 15.65 0.30
CA ALA A 295 -16.40 16.86 0.14
C ALA A 295 -17.91 16.55 0.12
N ARG A 296 -18.30 15.29 -0.10
CA ARG A 296 -19.68 14.81 -0.08
C ARG A 296 -20.03 14.07 1.21
N GLU A 297 -19.15 14.09 2.21
CA GLU A 297 -19.29 13.42 3.50
C GLU A 297 -19.56 11.91 3.37
N ILE A 298 -19.05 11.29 2.30
CA ILE A 298 -19.14 9.84 2.11
C ILE A 298 -17.92 9.22 2.77
N CYS A 299 -18.14 8.24 3.66
CA CYS A 299 -17.04 7.50 4.29
C CYS A 299 -16.06 6.98 3.24
N HIS A 300 -14.80 7.30 3.45
CA HIS A 300 -13.75 7.05 2.50
C HIS A 300 -12.44 6.75 3.22
N ASP A 301 -11.50 6.13 2.52
CA ASP A 301 -10.15 5.92 3.03
C ASP A 301 -9.17 5.84 1.87
N TYR A 302 -8.02 6.51 2.01
CA TYR A 302 -7.00 6.55 0.98
C TYR A 302 -5.65 6.14 1.57
N LYS A 303 -5.02 5.16 0.93
CA LYS A 303 -3.66 4.72 1.27
C LYS A 303 -2.78 4.73 0.04
N LEU A 304 -1.57 5.23 0.22
CA LEU A 304 -0.52 5.21 -0.79
C LEU A 304 0.61 4.31 -0.29
N HIS A 305 0.66 3.10 -0.82
CA HIS A 305 1.70 2.12 -0.52
C HIS A 305 3.03 2.55 -1.11
N ASP A 306 4.08 2.52 -0.29
CA ASP A 306 5.43 2.95 -0.64
C ASP A 306 6.37 1.76 -0.78
N ARG A 307 7.52 1.98 -1.44
CA ARG A 307 8.59 1.00 -1.56
C ARG A 307 9.03 0.48 -0.20
N GLN A 308 9.40 -0.79 -0.21
CA GLN A 308 9.89 -1.53 0.94
C GLN A 308 11.27 -2.11 0.62
N PRO A 309 12.19 -2.11 1.60
CA PRO A 309 13.43 -2.84 1.43
C PRO A 309 13.14 -4.32 1.24
N ILE A 310 13.88 -4.96 0.34
CA ILE A 310 13.74 -6.39 0.09
C ILE A 310 14.74 -7.15 0.96
N TYR A 311 14.24 -8.19 1.62
CA TYR A 311 15.03 -9.10 2.44
C TYR A 311 14.87 -10.53 1.92
N PRO A 312 15.82 -11.44 2.20
CA PRO A 312 15.72 -12.85 1.86
C PRO A 312 14.35 -13.43 2.21
N GLU A 313 13.81 -13.15 3.38
CA GLU A 313 12.55 -13.66 3.91
C GLU A 313 11.34 -13.36 3.02
N ARG A 314 11.41 -12.32 2.16
CA ARG A 314 10.32 -11.99 1.24
C ARG A 314 9.98 -13.16 0.32
N PHE A 315 10.99 -13.86 -0.22
CA PHE A 315 10.76 -14.98 -1.14
C PHE A 315 10.32 -16.27 -0.44
N ALA A 316 10.48 -16.36 0.89
CA ALA A 316 10.07 -17.52 1.67
C ALA A 316 8.54 -17.58 1.83
N ARG A 317 7.84 -16.51 1.46
CA ARG A 317 6.38 -16.46 1.32
C ARG A 317 5.88 -17.24 0.11
N ILE A 318 6.75 -17.55 -0.86
CA ILE A 318 6.40 -18.30 -2.06
C ILE A 318 6.27 -19.78 -1.68
N SER A 319 5.07 -20.33 -1.89
CA SER A 319 4.82 -21.76 -1.64
C SER A 319 5.77 -22.63 -2.47
N GLY A 320 6.48 -23.54 -1.81
CA GLY A 320 7.48 -24.40 -2.43
C GLY A 320 8.92 -23.87 -2.39
N LEU A 321 9.16 -22.67 -1.88
CA LEU A 321 10.51 -22.18 -1.60
C LEU A 321 10.86 -22.32 -0.12
N SER A 322 12.03 -22.92 0.15
CA SER A 322 12.61 -22.92 1.49
C SER A 322 13.25 -21.56 1.81
N VAL A 323 13.48 -21.27 3.09
CA VAL A 323 14.29 -20.10 3.50
C VAL A 323 15.69 -20.12 2.87
N GLY A 324 16.27 -21.31 2.67
CA GLY A 324 17.53 -21.47 1.95
C GLY A 324 17.44 -21.02 0.49
N ASN A 325 16.41 -21.45 -0.24
CA ASN A 325 16.18 -21.02 -1.62
C ASN A 325 15.97 -19.50 -1.69
N SER A 326 15.22 -18.97 -0.72
CA SER A 326 14.98 -17.55 -0.53
C SER A 326 16.26 -16.72 -0.43
N GLN A 327 17.21 -17.19 0.40
CA GLN A 327 18.51 -16.57 0.56
C GLN A 327 19.33 -16.64 -0.73
N LEU A 328 19.28 -17.74 -1.46
CA LEU A 328 20.00 -17.90 -2.72
C LEU A 328 19.48 -16.95 -3.80
N ILE A 329 18.17 -16.75 -3.90
CA ILE A 329 17.57 -15.75 -4.80
C ILE A 329 18.05 -14.35 -4.43
N TYR A 330 17.99 -14.01 -3.14
CA TYR A 330 18.47 -12.70 -2.66
C TYR A 330 19.96 -12.47 -2.97
N ASN A 331 20.79 -13.49 -2.78
CA ASN A 331 22.23 -13.41 -3.07
C ASN A 331 22.51 -13.14 -4.55
N ASP A 332 21.72 -13.72 -5.45
CA ASP A 332 21.80 -13.45 -6.89
C ASP A 332 21.47 -11.98 -7.19
N LEU A 333 20.49 -11.38 -6.50
CA LEU A 333 20.16 -9.95 -6.65
C LEU A 333 21.30 -9.05 -6.15
N VAL A 334 21.84 -9.34 -4.96
CA VAL A 334 22.93 -8.55 -4.34
C VAL A 334 24.19 -8.62 -5.19
N THR A 335 24.64 -9.83 -5.56
CA THR A 335 25.90 -10.05 -6.30
C THR A 335 25.89 -9.34 -7.66
N ASN A 336 24.71 -9.15 -8.24
CA ASN A 336 24.52 -8.50 -9.52
C ASN A 336 24.13 -7.02 -9.43
N ASN A 337 24.27 -6.39 -8.25
CA ASN A 337 23.95 -4.98 -8.01
C ASN A 337 22.51 -4.61 -8.42
N LEU A 338 21.55 -5.50 -8.13
CA LEU A 338 20.14 -5.28 -8.42
C LEU A 338 19.37 -4.67 -7.26
N LEU A 339 20.09 -4.18 -6.23
CA LEU A 339 19.53 -3.44 -5.10
C LEU A 339 20.19 -2.06 -4.99
N ASP A 340 19.41 -1.04 -4.65
CA ASP A 340 19.86 0.30 -4.26
C ASP A 340 19.37 0.60 -2.85
N ASN A 341 20.28 0.74 -1.88
CA ASN A 341 19.97 0.93 -0.46
C ASN A 341 18.93 -0.07 0.09
N ASN A 342 19.10 -1.35 -0.24
CA ASN A 342 18.19 -2.47 0.06
C ASN A 342 16.83 -2.45 -0.66
N PHE A 343 16.53 -1.47 -1.50
CA PHE A 343 15.37 -1.51 -2.38
C PHE A 343 15.73 -2.22 -3.67
N ALA A 344 14.87 -3.10 -4.17
CA ALA A 344 15.12 -3.77 -5.44
C ALA A 344 15.01 -2.78 -6.60
N LEU A 345 15.80 -2.99 -7.65
CA LEU A 345 15.50 -2.40 -8.95
C LEU A 345 14.13 -2.89 -9.45
N HIS A 346 13.60 -2.19 -10.45
CA HIS A 346 12.29 -2.52 -11.04
C HIS A 346 12.23 -3.99 -11.48
N SER A 347 11.10 -4.66 -11.23
CA SER A 347 10.95 -6.10 -11.50
C SER A 347 11.22 -6.47 -12.96
N ASP A 348 10.77 -5.65 -13.92
CA ASP A 348 11.08 -5.87 -15.35
C ASP A 348 12.55 -5.63 -15.70
N THR A 349 13.21 -4.69 -15.02
CA THR A 349 14.65 -4.47 -15.21
C THR A 349 15.43 -5.72 -14.76
N ILE A 350 15.03 -6.28 -13.62
CA ILE A 350 15.59 -7.52 -13.09
C ILE A 350 15.31 -8.69 -14.04
N ARG A 351 14.06 -8.87 -14.49
CA ARG A 351 13.67 -9.89 -15.48
C ARG A 351 14.51 -9.80 -16.74
N ASN A 352 14.62 -8.62 -17.34
CA ASN A 352 15.39 -8.40 -18.56
C ASN A 352 16.88 -8.69 -18.36
N ARG A 353 17.43 -8.37 -17.18
CA ARG A 353 18.82 -8.68 -16.85
C ARG A 353 19.05 -10.19 -16.74
N ILE A 354 18.13 -10.92 -16.11
CA ILE A 354 18.17 -12.39 -16.00
C ILE A 354 18.13 -13.03 -17.38
N ILE A 355 17.20 -12.61 -18.24
CA ILE A 355 17.05 -13.14 -19.60
C ILE A 355 18.31 -12.87 -20.44
N ALA A 356 18.85 -11.66 -20.36
CA ALA A 356 20.01 -11.27 -21.15
C ALA A 356 21.32 -11.94 -20.66
N ASN A 357 21.43 -12.28 -19.38
CA ASN A 357 22.67 -12.79 -18.77
C ASN A 357 22.39 -13.92 -17.76
N PRO A 358 21.79 -15.06 -18.17
CA PRO A 358 21.33 -16.09 -17.24
C PRO A 358 22.45 -16.69 -16.37
N SER A 359 23.67 -16.77 -16.89
CA SER A 359 24.84 -17.29 -16.14
C SER A 359 25.23 -16.44 -14.93
N LEU A 360 24.80 -15.18 -14.86
CA LEU A 360 25.01 -14.33 -13.70
C LEU A 360 24.06 -14.66 -12.53
N PHE A 361 23.00 -15.43 -12.78
CA PHE A 361 21.95 -15.74 -11.80
C PHE A 361 21.83 -17.24 -11.58
N PRO A 362 22.91 -17.91 -11.13
CA PRO A 362 22.99 -19.37 -11.09
C PRO A 362 21.94 -20.02 -10.19
N ASN A 363 21.38 -19.30 -9.21
CA ASN A 363 20.33 -19.81 -8.34
C ASN A 363 18.94 -19.54 -8.93
N ILE A 364 18.70 -18.34 -9.47
CA ILE A 364 17.40 -17.97 -10.05
C ILE A 364 17.09 -18.80 -11.30
N ILE A 365 18.07 -19.10 -12.17
CA ILE A 365 17.81 -19.87 -13.39
C ILE A 365 17.47 -21.34 -13.13
N GLN A 366 17.67 -21.83 -11.91
CA GLN A 366 17.27 -23.19 -11.51
C GLN A 366 15.79 -23.26 -11.10
N LEU A 367 15.14 -22.10 -10.88
CA LEU A 367 13.74 -22.07 -10.51
C LEU A 367 12.85 -22.49 -11.69
N PRO A 368 11.79 -23.28 -11.43
CA PRO A 368 10.68 -23.38 -12.36
C PRO A 368 10.16 -21.99 -12.74
N ILE A 369 9.73 -21.82 -13.99
CA ILE A 369 9.27 -20.52 -14.50
C ILE A 369 8.14 -19.90 -13.65
N SER A 370 7.28 -20.73 -13.05
CA SER A 370 6.24 -20.27 -12.12
C SER A 370 6.83 -19.62 -10.87
N LEU A 371 7.82 -20.26 -10.23
CA LEU A 371 8.47 -19.72 -9.03
C LEU A 371 9.33 -18.49 -9.34
N LEU A 372 9.92 -18.42 -10.53
CA LEU A 372 10.57 -17.19 -11.01
C LEU A 372 9.56 -16.04 -11.14
N ASN A 373 8.40 -16.30 -11.74
CA ASN A 373 7.34 -15.28 -11.86
C ASN A 373 6.81 -14.85 -10.48
N ASP A 374 6.68 -15.78 -9.53
CA ASP A 374 6.31 -15.46 -8.15
C ASP A 374 7.39 -14.63 -7.44
N ALA A 375 8.67 -14.92 -7.64
CA ALA A 375 9.77 -14.12 -7.10
C ALA A 375 9.78 -12.69 -7.66
N LEU A 376 9.60 -12.53 -8.97
CA LEU A 376 9.44 -11.21 -9.59
C LEU A 376 8.17 -10.50 -9.10
N SER A 377 7.09 -11.24 -8.86
CA SER A 377 5.86 -10.70 -8.28
C SER A 377 6.05 -10.19 -6.85
N GLN A 378 6.89 -10.86 -6.05
CA GLN A 378 7.22 -10.41 -4.69
C GLN A 378 8.07 -9.14 -4.71
N ILE A 379 9.00 -9.02 -5.67
CA ILE A 379 9.75 -7.79 -5.93
C ILE A 379 8.79 -6.65 -6.28
N SER A 380 7.88 -6.89 -7.22
CA SER A 380 6.92 -5.89 -7.68
C SER A 380 6.04 -5.34 -6.55
N ALA A 381 5.51 -6.23 -5.69
CA ALA A 381 4.74 -5.82 -4.50
C ALA A 381 5.60 -5.02 -3.49
N SER A 382 6.85 -5.46 -3.24
CA SER A 382 7.80 -4.74 -2.37
C SER A 382 8.16 -3.36 -2.93
N ASN A 383 8.28 -3.24 -4.25
CA ASN A 383 8.66 -2.00 -4.91
C ASN A 383 7.49 -1.01 -5.10
N ALA A 384 6.29 -1.35 -4.62
CA ALA A 384 5.07 -0.61 -4.88
C ALA A 384 4.86 -0.32 -6.38
N GLU A 385 5.17 -1.31 -7.23
CA GLU A 385 4.82 -1.35 -8.65
C GLU A 385 3.33 -1.70 -8.83
N HIS A 386 2.85 -1.80 -10.07
CA HIS A 386 1.44 -2.07 -10.40
C HIS A 386 1.02 -3.51 -10.08
N LYS A 387 0.89 -3.81 -8.79
CA LYS A 387 0.61 -5.14 -8.27
C LYS A 387 -0.33 -5.08 -7.07
N PHE A 388 -1.21 -6.09 -6.94
CA PHE A 388 -1.92 -6.28 -5.68
C PHE A 388 -0.92 -6.64 -4.56
N TYR A 389 -1.07 -6.03 -3.39
CA TYR A 389 -0.17 -6.21 -2.25
C TYR A 389 -0.98 -6.43 -0.96
N SER A 390 -0.43 -7.21 -0.03
CA SER A 390 -1.12 -7.60 1.22
C SER A 390 -0.81 -6.69 2.42
N ASP A 391 -0.07 -5.62 2.19
CA ASP A 391 0.41 -4.69 3.23
C ASP A 391 -0.68 -3.87 3.91
N TYR A 392 -1.88 -3.82 3.31
CA TYR A 392 -3.06 -3.17 3.90
C TYR A 392 -4.25 -4.13 4.05
N ASN A 393 -3.98 -5.38 4.43
CA ASN A 393 -5.04 -6.37 4.61
C ASN A 393 -5.98 -5.95 5.74
N PHE A 394 -5.44 -5.63 6.91
CA PHE A 394 -6.26 -5.26 8.05
C PHE A 394 -6.93 -3.91 7.82
N GLU A 395 -6.28 -2.88 7.28
CA GLU A 395 -6.96 -1.60 7.04
C GLU A 395 -8.09 -1.73 6.04
N THR A 396 -7.96 -2.59 5.03
CA THR A 396 -9.04 -2.88 4.07
C THR A 396 -10.22 -3.57 4.74
N LEU A 397 -9.97 -4.59 5.57
CA LEU A 397 -11.04 -5.28 6.29
C LEU A 397 -11.65 -4.41 7.39
N ASN A 398 -10.83 -3.61 8.08
CA ASN A 398 -11.28 -2.67 9.09
C ASN A 398 -12.16 -1.58 8.48
N PHE A 399 -11.85 -1.10 7.27
CA PHE A 399 -12.74 -0.21 6.52
C PHE A 399 -14.13 -0.84 6.32
N PHE A 400 -14.21 -2.13 5.97
CA PHE A 400 -15.50 -2.83 5.85
C PHE A 400 -16.21 -3.04 7.19
N ASN A 401 -15.47 -3.33 8.25
CA ASN A 401 -16.05 -3.57 9.58
C ASN A 401 -16.57 -2.29 10.24
N VAL A 402 -15.87 -1.16 10.06
CA VAL A 402 -16.15 0.09 10.80
C VAL A 402 -16.83 1.14 9.93
N LEU A 403 -16.56 1.19 8.61
CA LEU A 403 -17.18 2.15 7.68
C LEU A 403 -17.14 3.60 8.20
N CYS A 404 -15.97 3.99 8.72
CA CYS A 404 -15.72 5.30 9.32
C CYS A 404 -16.64 5.66 10.50
N GLU A 405 -17.36 4.70 11.09
CA GLU A 405 -18.09 4.91 12.34
C GLU A 405 -17.07 5.26 13.44
N THR A 406 -17.11 6.51 13.89
CA THR A 406 -16.19 7.01 14.91
C THR A 406 -16.54 6.38 16.25
N THR A 407 -15.54 5.75 16.90
CA THR A 407 -15.49 5.84 18.36
C THR A 407 -15.18 7.30 18.68
N LEU A 408 -16.07 7.96 19.44
CA LEU A 408 -15.99 9.38 19.80
C LEU A 408 -14.56 9.81 20.19
N GLY A 409 -13.88 10.51 19.28
CA GLY A 409 -12.60 11.17 19.49
C GLY A 409 -12.73 12.64 19.17
N LEU A 410 -12.15 13.49 20.04
CA LEU A 410 -12.28 14.95 20.05
C LEU A 410 -12.16 15.59 18.65
N GLU A 411 -13.15 16.42 18.30
CA GLU A 411 -13.20 17.23 17.09
C GLU A 411 -11.91 18.05 16.92
N SER A 412 -11.18 17.82 15.82
CA SER A 412 -10.23 18.80 15.32
C SER A 412 -11.02 19.96 14.70
N THR A 413 -10.51 21.18 14.81
CA THR A 413 -11.19 22.38 14.30
C THR A 413 -11.49 22.26 12.80
N ASP A 414 -12.69 22.66 12.39
CA ASP A 414 -13.29 22.50 11.06
C ASP A 414 -12.43 23.03 9.88
N PHE A 415 -11.44 23.89 10.14
CA PHE A 415 -10.48 24.37 9.13
C PHE A 415 -9.34 23.39 8.84
N GLU A 416 -8.85 22.67 9.85
CA GLU A 416 -7.72 21.74 9.70
C GLU A 416 -8.13 20.46 8.96
N SER A 417 -9.36 19.98 9.18
CA SER A 417 -9.93 18.80 8.51
C SER A 417 -10.17 19.01 7.00
N LYS A 418 -10.32 20.27 6.57
CA LYS A 418 -10.65 20.65 5.18
C LYS A 418 -9.45 20.94 4.29
N ILE A 419 -8.22 20.82 4.81
CA ILE A 419 -6.99 20.97 4.02
C ILE A 419 -6.16 19.69 4.09
N LYS A 420 -5.92 19.07 2.94
CA LYS A 420 -5.16 17.81 2.82
C LYS A 420 -3.94 17.99 1.90
N LEU A 421 -2.84 17.33 2.27
CA LEU A 421 -1.58 17.33 1.51
C LEU A 421 -1.36 15.99 0.81
N PHE A 422 -0.87 16.03 -0.44
CA PHE A 422 -0.49 14.84 -1.20
C PHE A 422 0.67 15.11 -2.17
N PRO A 423 1.56 14.15 -2.45
CA PRO A 423 1.78 12.94 -1.67
C PRO A 423 2.39 13.29 -0.30
N ASN A 424 2.41 12.34 0.62
CA ASN A 424 3.16 12.44 1.86
C ASN A 424 3.61 11.03 2.27
N PRO A 425 4.91 10.68 2.21
CA PRO A 425 6.06 11.54 1.87
C PRO A 425 6.06 12.08 0.44
N ALA A 426 6.65 13.25 0.23
CA ALA A 426 6.71 13.97 -1.03
C ALA A 426 8.14 14.18 -1.53
N SER A 427 8.36 14.06 -2.83
CA SER A 427 9.69 14.18 -3.46
C SER A 427 9.98 15.57 -4.01
N SER A 428 9.13 16.12 -4.87
CA SER A 428 9.39 17.42 -5.53
C SER A 428 8.22 18.38 -5.51
N ILE A 429 6.99 17.86 -5.41
CA ILE A 429 5.76 18.64 -5.46
C ILE A 429 4.85 18.16 -4.32
N LEU A 430 4.19 19.11 -3.67
CA LEU A 430 3.17 18.91 -2.67
C LEU A 430 1.86 19.55 -3.16
N TYR A 431 0.88 18.74 -3.50
CA TYR A 431 -0.48 19.13 -3.82
C TYR A 431 -1.27 19.42 -2.55
N ILE A 432 -2.16 20.41 -2.65
CA ILE A 432 -3.06 20.85 -1.58
C ILE A 432 -4.48 20.70 -2.10
N ASN A 433 -5.27 19.84 -1.46
CA ASN A 433 -6.73 19.86 -1.61
C ASN A 433 -7.32 20.72 -0.50
N THR A 434 -8.25 21.58 -0.88
CA THR A 434 -8.91 22.55 -0.02
C THR A 434 -10.28 22.85 -0.58
N GLU A 435 -11.28 22.95 0.29
CA GLU A 435 -12.61 23.47 -0.08
C GLU A 435 -12.62 25.00 -0.17
N TYR A 436 -11.56 25.66 0.33
CA TYR A 436 -11.43 27.12 0.30
C TYR A 436 -10.98 27.64 -1.06
N ASN A 437 -11.49 28.81 -1.43
CA ASN A 437 -11.10 29.50 -2.64
C ASN A 437 -9.62 29.90 -2.62
N ILE A 438 -8.94 29.63 -3.73
CA ILE A 438 -7.57 30.08 -4.00
C ILE A 438 -7.63 31.54 -4.51
N PRO A 439 -6.75 32.46 -4.06
CA PRO A 439 -5.48 32.17 -3.40
C PRO A 439 -5.56 32.01 -1.87
N LEU A 440 -4.80 31.04 -1.36
CA LEU A 440 -4.47 30.89 0.07
C LEU A 440 -3.04 31.38 0.30
N SER A 441 -2.66 31.65 1.55
CA SER A 441 -1.24 31.89 1.91
C SER A 441 -0.65 30.64 2.55
N PHE A 442 0.64 30.38 2.34
CA PHE A 442 1.34 29.29 3.01
C PHE A 442 2.73 29.70 3.52
N SER A 443 3.17 29.05 4.59
CA SER A 443 4.52 29.15 5.13
C SER A 443 5.04 27.76 5.53
N ILE A 444 6.25 27.37 5.12
CA ILE A 444 6.87 26.07 5.42
C ILE A 444 7.97 26.24 6.48
N TYR A 445 7.95 25.38 7.49
CA TYR A 445 8.89 25.34 8.60
C TYR A 445 9.61 23.98 8.67
N ASN A 446 10.86 23.96 9.13
CA ASN A 446 11.51 22.71 9.52
C ASN A 446 11.11 22.26 10.94
N SER A 447 11.62 21.10 11.37
CA SER A 447 11.38 20.54 12.71
C SER A 447 11.89 21.40 13.87
N LEU A 448 12.79 22.37 13.62
CA LEU A 448 13.26 23.35 14.61
C LEU A 448 12.41 24.63 14.64
N GLY A 449 11.36 24.71 13.82
CA GLY A 449 10.48 25.87 13.71
C GLY A 449 11.06 27.02 12.87
N GLN A 450 12.16 26.80 12.12
CA GLN A 450 12.72 27.82 11.23
C GLN A 450 11.88 27.92 9.95
N LEU A 451 11.51 29.14 9.57
CA LEU A 451 10.81 29.44 8.32
C LEU A 451 11.75 29.22 7.12
N LEU A 452 11.30 28.44 6.14
CA LEU A 452 12.08 28.09 4.95
C LEU A 452 11.49 28.63 3.65
N ALA A 453 10.16 28.73 3.58
CA ALA A 453 9.46 29.28 2.41
C ALA A 453 8.16 29.93 2.86
N GLU A 454 7.74 31.00 2.17
CA GLU A 454 6.45 31.66 2.38
C GLU A 454 6.00 32.26 1.06
N SER A 455 4.74 32.02 0.66
CA SER A 455 4.17 32.56 -0.57
C SER A 455 2.64 32.47 -0.56
N SER A 456 2.01 33.04 -1.59
CA SER A 456 0.61 32.75 -1.91
C SER A 456 0.52 31.50 -2.78
N LEU A 457 -0.40 30.63 -2.42
CA LEU A 457 -0.84 29.50 -3.21
C LEU A 457 -1.71 30.04 -4.35
N THR A 458 -1.19 30.06 -5.59
CA THR A 458 -1.94 30.49 -6.77
C THR A 458 -2.54 29.32 -7.56
N ASN A 459 -1.99 28.11 -7.34
CA ASN A 459 -2.40 26.83 -7.92
C ASN A 459 -2.52 25.81 -6.80
N ASN A 460 -3.12 24.64 -7.01
CA ASN A 460 -3.28 23.61 -5.97
C ASN A 460 -1.99 22.81 -5.64
N PHE A 461 -0.80 23.36 -5.88
CA PHE A 461 0.47 22.68 -5.60
C PHE A 461 1.60 23.63 -5.23
N ILE A 462 2.61 23.08 -4.54
CA ILE A 462 3.83 23.76 -4.12
C ILE A 462 5.04 22.92 -4.54
N THR A 463 6.03 23.55 -5.17
CA THR A 463 7.31 22.89 -5.48
C THR A 463 8.21 22.91 -4.25
N ILE A 464 8.63 21.73 -3.80
CA ILE A 464 9.46 21.49 -2.61
C ILE A 464 10.79 20.81 -2.94
N SER A 465 11.17 20.70 -4.23
CA SER A 465 12.42 20.08 -4.68
C SER A 465 13.70 20.69 -4.09
N HIS A 466 13.63 21.95 -3.63
CA HIS A 466 14.72 22.67 -2.99
C HIS A 466 14.92 22.31 -1.51
N LEU A 467 13.96 21.61 -0.89
CA LEU A 467 14.06 21.16 0.50
C LEU A 467 14.93 19.89 0.58
N SER A 468 15.73 19.80 1.65
CA SER A 468 16.46 18.58 1.98
C SER A 468 15.52 17.49 2.51
N LYS A 469 15.94 16.22 2.52
CA LYS A 469 15.14 15.14 3.10
C LYS A 469 14.90 15.41 4.60
N GLY A 470 13.66 15.22 5.08
CA GLY A 470 13.32 15.48 6.48
C GLY A 470 11.84 15.74 6.75
N VAL A 471 11.52 16.08 8.00
CA VAL A 471 10.15 16.41 8.44
C VAL A 471 9.93 17.92 8.40
N TYR A 472 8.80 18.32 7.82
CA TYR A 472 8.40 19.71 7.64
C TYR A 472 6.97 19.95 8.12
N PHE A 473 6.68 21.20 8.43
CA PHE A 473 5.34 21.67 8.76
C PHE A 473 4.95 22.78 7.80
N ILE A 474 3.79 22.69 7.18
CA ILE A 474 3.23 23.74 6.34
C ILE A 474 2.05 24.36 7.06
N ARG A 475 2.12 25.67 7.26
CA ARG A 475 1.02 26.50 7.72
C ARG A 475 0.29 27.03 6.49
N ILE A 476 -1.03 26.91 6.43
CA ILE A 476 -1.88 27.47 5.38
C ILE A 476 -2.91 28.38 6.02
N ASN A 477 -3.09 29.59 5.49
CA ASN A 477 -4.11 30.52 5.96
C ASN A 477 -5.05 30.95 4.83
N ASN A 478 -6.35 31.07 5.13
CA ASN A 478 -7.35 31.64 4.22
C ASN A 478 -7.47 33.17 4.38
N SER A 479 -8.38 33.78 3.60
CA SER A 479 -8.68 35.22 3.66
C SER A 479 -9.28 35.69 4.99
N ASP A 480 -9.86 34.76 5.74
CA ASP A 480 -10.53 35.02 7.02
C ASP A 480 -9.58 34.84 8.23
N ASN A 481 -8.27 34.68 7.96
CA ASN A 481 -7.21 34.41 8.95
C ASN A 481 -7.38 33.09 9.73
N GLU A 482 -8.16 32.14 9.21
CA GLU A 482 -8.15 30.78 9.72
C GLU A 482 -6.86 30.08 9.28
N THR A 483 -6.27 29.29 10.18
CA THR A 483 -4.96 28.69 10.00
C THR A 483 -5.03 27.17 10.17
N SER A 484 -4.39 26.44 9.27
CA SER A 484 -4.16 24.99 9.36
C SER A 484 -2.67 24.73 9.38
N LEU A 485 -2.20 23.83 10.25
CA LEU A 485 -0.80 23.45 10.34
C LEU A 485 -0.67 21.95 10.08
N LEU A 486 -0.19 21.60 8.90
CA LEU A 486 -0.11 20.22 8.43
C LEU A 486 1.36 19.76 8.40
N LYS A 487 1.59 18.50 8.76
CA LYS A 487 2.92 17.87 8.69
C LYS A 487 3.09 17.14 7.36
N PHE A 488 4.26 17.29 6.72
CA PHE A 488 4.68 16.44 5.61
C PHE A 488 6.13 16.00 5.73
N VAL A 489 6.47 14.89 5.07
CA VAL A 489 7.83 14.33 5.00
C VAL A 489 8.38 14.57 3.58
N LYS A 490 9.58 15.14 3.49
CA LYS A 490 10.33 15.30 2.23
C LYS A 490 11.33 14.17 2.09
N GLU A 491 11.35 13.53 0.93
CA GLU A 491 12.26 12.41 0.60
C GLU A 491 13.27 12.71 -0.50
#